data_AF-A0A2G8RPM6-F1
#
_entry.id   AF-A0A2G8RPM6-F1
#
_cell.length_a   1.000
_cell.length_b   1.000
_cell.length_c   1.000
_cell.angle_alpha   90.00
_cell.angle_beta   90.00
_cell.angle_gamma   90.00
#
_symmetry.space_group_name_H-M   'P 1'
#
loop_
_entity.id
_entity.type
_entity.pdbx_description
1 polymer ?
#
loop_
_entity_poly.entity_id
_entity_poly.type
_entity_poly.pdbx_seq_one_letter_code
_entity_poly.pdbx_strand_id
1 'polypeptide(L)'
;MQSLAKPADLLIQVLADSDSPVPRLLPTVPTSTKRYDPPHNKLSPGNLVIPAGRFGYAKEPEPPYLPHGWTAHIQPEGQVYFACESKPRIVTDAQMYSESAREHVLRCAVAVFKTLESKSILLPESAELYLMPLDYDDVCIYYFVDHASRALFWLEEIEVADLGLVEVISDSHLGYVLQEQYWTHVEQFPSHRFESLNLAIDELIAIFIHGEGDQMTSVGSTFAYTAKQAKQYTRILKDAREHLAYAPSVCIVARLWGVVSRVRYQTFYAQERVRLDRAQRVLDIPDTNRGHIFSVASHLLYQIPAARAKELERLYLDNLVYMHAWADFVQKSRNEWKEHLPLIFGVAIIDLLFLLLRGSSGHLAAASLFCCAVAAGASLALLARFENINTRDPVDAVPYLDAAKMSYDFAPTALAMSLPRGMFYHAAALVPAQALAWLARATNLYVAIAVGAALVGLAVLAGLPCGQLRERIALRLPALRWLRRRATDADMHGDVCDRV
;
A
#
# COMPACT_ATOMS: atom_id res chain seq x y z
N MET A 1 -24.68 -42.04 33.13
CA MET A 1 -24.45 -42.15 31.67
C MET A 1 -23.03 -41.68 31.41
N GLN A 2 -22.11 -42.62 31.21
CA GLN A 2 -20.72 -42.33 30.88
C GLN A 2 -20.69 -41.60 29.54
N SER A 3 -20.15 -40.39 29.54
CA SER A 3 -19.81 -39.63 28.34
C SER A 3 -18.79 -40.46 27.56
N LEU A 4 -19.23 -41.13 26.50
CA LEU A 4 -18.34 -41.69 25.48
C LEU A 4 -17.44 -40.54 25.01
N ALA A 5 -16.14 -40.64 25.29
CA ALA A 5 -15.15 -39.75 24.69
C ALA A 5 -15.40 -39.70 23.18
N LYS A 6 -15.33 -38.51 22.57
CA LYS A 6 -15.62 -38.41 21.14
C LYS A 6 -14.57 -39.26 20.40
N PRO A 7 -14.90 -39.95 19.31
CA PRO A 7 -13.96 -40.85 18.65
C PRO A 7 -12.67 -40.17 18.12
N ALA A 8 -12.68 -38.83 17.96
CA ALA A 8 -11.47 -38.05 17.69
C ALA A 8 -10.47 -38.04 18.88
N ASP A 9 -10.98 -38.03 20.12
CA ASP A 9 -10.17 -38.13 21.35
C ASP A 9 -9.48 -39.49 21.44
N LEU A 10 -10.15 -40.55 20.96
CA LEU A 10 -9.62 -41.92 20.89
C LEU A 10 -8.46 -42.06 19.88
N LEU A 11 -8.52 -41.39 18.72
CA LEU A 11 -7.46 -41.47 17.71
C LEU A 11 -6.20 -40.69 18.14
N ILE A 12 -6.39 -39.57 18.83
CA ILE A 12 -5.32 -38.79 19.45
C ILE A 12 -4.70 -39.58 20.61
N GLN A 13 -5.49 -40.26 21.44
CA GLN A 13 -5.00 -41.14 22.51
C GLN A 13 -4.17 -42.32 21.96
N VAL A 14 -4.64 -42.99 20.90
CA VAL A 14 -3.90 -44.13 20.29
C VAL A 14 -2.55 -43.70 19.70
N LEU A 15 -2.45 -42.48 19.14
CA LEU A 15 -1.18 -41.96 18.63
C LEU A 15 -0.30 -41.37 19.74
N ALA A 16 -0.88 -40.95 20.85
CA ALA A 16 -0.14 -40.46 22.03
C ALA A 16 0.69 -41.56 22.72
N ASP A 17 0.31 -42.82 22.56
CA ASP A 17 1.00 -44.03 23.07
C ASP A 17 2.12 -44.53 22.14
N SER A 18 2.35 -43.90 20.98
CA SER A 18 3.46 -44.26 20.09
C SER A 18 4.78 -43.66 20.56
N ASP A 19 5.86 -44.46 20.52
CA ASP A 19 7.23 -44.11 20.95
C ASP A 19 7.98 -43.20 19.93
N SER A 20 7.24 -42.60 19.00
CA SER A 20 7.77 -41.73 17.95
C SER A 20 8.21 -40.38 18.51
N PRO A 21 9.27 -39.76 17.98
CA PRO A 21 9.69 -38.43 18.41
C PRO A 21 8.54 -37.42 18.24
N VAL A 22 8.36 -36.59 19.26
CA VAL A 22 7.32 -35.56 19.30
C VAL A 22 7.77 -34.40 18.39
N PRO A 23 6.95 -34.00 17.40
CA PRO A 23 7.29 -32.89 16.51
C PRO A 23 7.56 -31.60 17.29
N ARG A 24 8.55 -30.82 16.84
CA ARG A 24 8.81 -29.51 17.43
C ARG A 24 7.73 -28.52 16.97
N LEU A 25 7.05 -27.90 17.93
CA LEU A 25 6.06 -26.87 17.66
C LEU A 25 6.74 -25.52 17.43
N LEU A 26 6.33 -24.80 16.39
CA LEU A 26 6.82 -23.46 16.07
C LEU A 26 5.64 -22.49 15.91
N PRO A 27 5.57 -21.40 16.69
CA PRO A 27 4.54 -20.38 16.51
C PRO A 27 4.62 -19.72 15.13
N THR A 28 3.47 -19.37 14.57
CA THR A 28 3.38 -18.58 13.33
C THR A 28 2.13 -17.69 13.31
N VAL A 29 1.93 -16.98 12.21
CA VAL A 29 0.74 -16.18 11.92
C VAL A 29 0.19 -16.51 10.51
N PRO A 30 -1.12 -16.34 10.25
CA PRO A 30 -1.77 -16.60 8.97
C PRO A 30 -1.09 -15.94 7.76
N THR A 31 -0.59 -14.71 7.93
CA THR A 31 0.10 -13.95 6.87
C THR A 31 1.50 -14.47 6.53
N SER A 32 2.12 -15.28 7.40
CA SER A 32 3.45 -15.88 7.19
C SER A 32 3.38 -17.31 6.67
N THR A 33 2.18 -17.81 6.33
CA THR A 33 2.01 -19.14 5.74
C THR A 33 2.39 -19.14 4.25
N LYS A 34 2.86 -20.28 3.74
CA LYS A 34 3.25 -20.46 2.33
C LYS A 34 2.07 -20.60 1.37
N ARG A 35 0.89 -20.18 1.78
CA ARG A 35 -0.37 -20.43 1.06
C ARG A 35 -0.35 -19.91 -0.38
N TYR A 36 0.19 -18.70 -0.56
CA TYR A 36 0.29 -18.03 -1.85
C TYR A 36 1.66 -18.19 -2.52
N ASP A 37 2.57 -18.96 -1.91
CA ASP A 37 3.86 -19.23 -2.53
C ASP A 37 3.66 -20.13 -3.76
N PRO A 38 4.36 -19.86 -4.87
CA PRO A 38 4.26 -20.71 -6.05
C PRO A 38 4.71 -22.12 -5.68
N PRO A 39 3.93 -23.17 -6.05
CA PRO A 39 4.30 -24.53 -5.76
C PRO A 39 5.62 -24.86 -6.45
N HIS A 40 6.50 -25.60 -5.76
CA HIS A 40 7.79 -26.03 -6.31
C HIS A 40 7.64 -26.88 -7.59
N ASN A 41 6.53 -27.62 -7.70
CA ASN A 41 6.25 -28.51 -8.83
C ASN A 41 5.18 -27.93 -9.75
N LYS A 42 5.50 -27.81 -11.05
CA LYS A 42 4.53 -27.42 -12.08
C LYS A 42 3.64 -28.61 -12.46
N LEU A 43 2.35 -28.36 -12.65
CA LEU A 43 1.40 -29.35 -13.13
C LEU A 43 1.58 -29.60 -14.63
N SER A 44 1.51 -30.87 -15.06
CA SER A 44 1.48 -31.26 -16.47
C SER A 44 0.08 -31.78 -16.81
N PRO A 45 -0.67 -31.14 -17.72
CA PRO A 45 -1.97 -31.64 -18.15
C PRO A 45 -1.85 -33.04 -18.77
N GLY A 46 -2.78 -33.93 -18.43
CA GLY A 46 -2.82 -35.30 -18.97
C GLY A 46 -4.18 -35.63 -19.57
N ASN A 47 -4.18 -36.46 -20.61
CA ASN A 47 -5.41 -36.98 -21.19
C ASN A 47 -5.95 -38.12 -20.34
N LEU A 48 -7.24 -38.10 -20.04
CA LEU A 48 -7.93 -39.15 -19.29
C LEU A 48 -9.03 -39.75 -20.15
N VAL A 49 -9.14 -41.09 -20.16
CA VAL A 49 -10.26 -41.80 -20.79
C VAL A 49 -11.50 -41.65 -19.91
N ILE A 50 -12.61 -41.22 -20.51
CA ILE A 50 -13.93 -41.18 -19.86
C ILE A 50 -14.59 -42.55 -20.09
N PRO A 51 -14.78 -43.38 -19.05
CA PRO A 51 -15.38 -44.70 -19.23
C PRO A 51 -16.86 -44.59 -19.64
N ALA A 52 -17.30 -45.42 -20.59
CA ALA A 52 -18.69 -45.47 -21.03
C ALA A 52 -19.63 -45.83 -19.85
N GLY A 53 -20.73 -45.08 -19.71
CA GLY A 53 -21.73 -45.30 -18.66
C GLY A 53 -21.35 -44.80 -17.25
N ARG A 54 -20.22 -44.11 -17.08
CA ARG A 54 -19.83 -43.51 -15.79
C ARG A 54 -20.43 -42.10 -15.66
N PHE A 55 -21.38 -41.93 -14.75
CA PHE A 55 -22.04 -40.64 -14.47
C PHE A 55 -21.34 -39.82 -13.35
N GLY A 56 -20.07 -40.08 -13.06
CA GLY A 56 -19.35 -39.45 -11.96
C GLY A 56 -17.85 -39.27 -12.20
N TYR A 57 -17.28 -38.24 -11.56
CA TYR A 57 -15.89 -37.81 -11.65
C TYR A 57 -14.89 -38.71 -10.90
N ALA A 58 -15.37 -39.59 -10.01
CA ALA A 58 -14.52 -40.46 -9.22
C ALA A 58 -13.87 -41.49 -10.14
N LYS A 59 -12.57 -41.35 -10.41
CA LYS A 59 -11.76 -42.37 -11.11
C LYS A 59 -11.49 -43.59 -10.23
N GLU A 60 -11.45 -43.39 -8.92
CA GLU A 60 -10.90 -44.34 -7.97
C GLU A 60 -11.90 -45.49 -7.67
N PRO A 61 -11.40 -46.73 -7.55
CA PRO A 61 -12.22 -47.89 -7.19
C PRO A 61 -12.76 -47.81 -5.75
N GLU A 62 -12.09 -47.04 -4.89
CA GLU A 62 -12.52 -46.68 -3.53
C GLU A 62 -12.26 -45.18 -3.32
N PRO A 63 -13.14 -44.44 -2.63
CA PRO A 63 -12.89 -43.04 -2.30
C PRO A 63 -11.72 -42.92 -1.31
N PRO A 64 -10.86 -41.90 -1.43
CA PRO A 64 -9.77 -41.72 -0.49
C PRO A 64 -10.36 -41.34 0.88
N TYR A 65 -10.11 -42.17 1.90
CA TYR A 65 -10.75 -42.04 3.21
C TYR A 65 -9.96 -41.09 4.12
N LEU A 66 -10.65 -40.07 4.63
CA LEU A 66 -10.14 -39.22 5.70
C LEU A 66 -10.32 -39.90 7.07
N PRO A 67 -9.46 -39.60 8.07
CA PRO A 67 -9.69 -40.06 9.42
C PRO A 67 -11.03 -39.60 9.98
N HIS A 68 -11.53 -40.31 10.98
CA HIS A 68 -12.79 -39.96 11.62
C HIS A 68 -12.78 -38.52 12.15
N GLY A 69 -13.86 -37.78 11.91
CA GLY A 69 -14.00 -36.38 12.32
C GLY A 69 -13.36 -35.36 11.37
N TRP A 70 -12.59 -35.80 10.37
CA TRP A 70 -11.99 -34.90 9.37
C TRP A 70 -12.86 -34.76 8.12
N THR A 71 -12.99 -33.53 7.63
CA THR A 71 -13.71 -33.20 6.39
C THR A 71 -12.86 -32.32 5.50
N ALA A 72 -12.96 -32.54 4.18
CA ALA A 72 -12.33 -31.68 3.19
C ALA A 72 -13.24 -30.50 2.84
N HIS A 73 -12.65 -29.34 2.69
CA HIS A 73 -13.33 -28.10 2.35
C HIS A 73 -12.58 -27.39 1.22
N ILE A 74 -13.32 -26.65 0.41
CA ILE A 74 -12.78 -25.85 -0.69
C ILE A 74 -12.95 -24.39 -0.32
N GLN A 75 -11.86 -23.65 -0.25
CA GLN A 75 -11.88 -22.19 -0.07
C GLN A 75 -12.26 -21.52 -1.41
N PRO A 76 -12.90 -20.33 -1.42
CA PRO A 76 -13.43 -19.71 -2.64
C PRO A 76 -12.43 -19.45 -3.78
N GLU A 77 -11.13 -19.38 -3.51
CA GLU A 77 -10.07 -19.25 -4.53
C GLU A 77 -9.63 -20.61 -5.09
N GLY A 78 -10.16 -21.71 -4.56
CA GLY A 78 -10.02 -23.07 -5.10
C GLY A 78 -9.09 -24.00 -4.32
N GLN A 79 -8.39 -23.50 -3.29
CA GLN A 79 -7.51 -24.34 -2.48
C GLN A 79 -8.33 -25.26 -1.56
N VAL A 80 -7.94 -26.54 -1.52
CA VAL A 80 -8.49 -27.54 -0.59
C VAL A 80 -7.77 -27.41 0.75
N TYR A 81 -8.54 -27.49 1.83
CA TYR A 81 -8.04 -27.62 3.20
C TYR A 81 -8.93 -28.59 3.97
N PHE A 82 -8.51 -28.97 5.18
CA PHE A 82 -9.17 -29.97 5.99
C PHE A 82 -9.46 -29.43 7.38
N ALA A 83 -10.60 -29.82 7.94
CA ALA A 83 -11.00 -29.46 9.29
C ALA A 83 -11.40 -30.71 10.08
N CYS A 84 -11.08 -30.75 11.37
CA CYS A 84 -11.45 -31.81 12.30
C CYS A 84 -12.48 -31.31 13.31
N GLU A 85 -13.63 -31.98 13.43
CA GLU A 85 -14.73 -31.69 14.39
C GLU A 85 -14.39 -31.98 15.88
N SER A 86 -13.13 -31.75 16.28
CA SER A 86 -12.63 -31.86 17.66
C SER A 86 -12.91 -30.61 18.51
N LYS A 87 -12.52 -30.63 19.78
CA LYS A 87 -12.53 -29.47 20.69
C LYS A 87 -11.12 -29.24 21.28
N PRO A 88 -10.40 -28.18 20.91
CA PRO A 88 -10.74 -27.19 19.88
C PRO A 88 -10.80 -27.84 18.50
N ARG A 89 -11.47 -27.17 17.56
CA ARG A 89 -11.47 -27.61 16.16
C ARG A 89 -10.06 -27.46 15.59
N ILE A 90 -9.64 -28.38 14.73
CA ILE A 90 -8.34 -28.31 14.06
C ILE A 90 -8.55 -27.98 12.59
N VAL A 91 -7.74 -27.10 12.02
CA VAL A 91 -7.72 -26.76 10.60
C VAL A 91 -6.30 -26.91 10.06
N THR A 92 -6.17 -27.43 8.84
CA THR A 92 -4.89 -27.60 8.16
C THR A 92 -5.07 -27.53 6.65
N ASP A 93 -4.08 -26.98 5.96
CA ASP A 93 -3.93 -27.03 4.50
C ASP A 93 -2.97 -28.15 4.05
N ALA A 94 -2.47 -28.97 4.97
CA ALA A 94 -1.72 -30.18 4.64
C ALA A 94 -2.60 -31.18 3.87
N GLN A 95 -2.01 -31.89 2.91
CA GLN A 95 -2.73 -32.86 2.08
C GLN A 95 -3.11 -34.13 2.87
N MET A 96 -4.26 -34.12 3.55
CA MET A 96 -4.69 -35.22 4.43
C MET A 96 -5.01 -36.54 3.71
N TYR A 97 -5.12 -36.53 2.38
CA TYR A 97 -5.18 -37.76 1.58
C TYR A 97 -3.81 -38.46 1.45
N SER A 98 -2.70 -37.75 1.69
CA SER A 98 -1.37 -38.34 1.79
C SER A 98 -1.17 -38.94 3.17
N GLU A 99 -0.87 -40.23 3.24
CA GLU A 99 -0.65 -40.94 4.51
C GLU A 99 0.43 -40.31 5.37
N SER A 100 1.55 -39.89 4.76
CA SER A 100 2.67 -39.24 5.46
C SER A 100 2.29 -37.88 6.05
N ALA A 101 1.63 -37.03 5.27
CA ALA A 101 1.19 -35.71 5.73
C ALA A 101 0.13 -35.85 6.84
N ARG A 102 -0.80 -36.79 6.67
CA ARG A 102 -1.83 -37.12 7.65
C ARG A 102 -1.23 -37.58 8.98
N GLU A 103 -0.29 -38.51 8.95
CA GLU A 103 0.40 -38.98 10.15
C GLU A 103 1.13 -37.83 10.87
N HIS A 104 1.81 -36.97 10.11
CA HIS A 104 2.51 -35.81 10.68
C HIS A 104 1.54 -34.82 11.34
N VAL A 105 0.43 -34.44 10.69
CA VAL A 105 -0.61 -33.58 11.28
C VAL A 105 -1.13 -34.16 12.60
N LEU A 106 -1.40 -35.47 12.65
CA LEU A 106 -1.91 -36.10 13.85
C LEU A 106 -0.87 -36.13 14.98
N ARG A 107 0.42 -36.37 14.67
CA ARG A 107 1.52 -36.22 15.64
C ARG A 107 1.64 -34.79 16.16
N CYS A 108 1.50 -33.78 15.31
CA CYS A 108 1.46 -32.39 15.73
C CYS A 108 0.31 -32.11 16.70
N ALA A 109 -0.89 -32.60 16.39
CA ALA A 109 -2.05 -32.43 17.25
C ALA A 109 -1.80 -33.02 18.64
N VAL A 110 -1.26 -34.25 18.71
CA VAL A 110 -0.83 -34.89 19.97
C VAL A 110 0.18 -34.02 20.72
N ALA A 111 1.19 -33.48 20.04
CA ALA A 111 2.21 -32.62 20.65
C ALA A 111 1.58 -31.35 21.28
N VAL A 112 0.63 -30.72 20.58
CA VAL A 112 -0.11 -29.56 21.09
C VAL A 112 -0.94 -29.92 22.33
N PHE A 113 -1.69 -31.02 22.29
CA PHE A 113 -2.51 -31.45 23.42
C PHE A 113 -1.68 -31.83 24.66
N LYS A 114 -0.58 -32.57 24.48
CA LYS A 114 0.39 -32.83 25.56
C LYS A 114 0.95 -31.54 26.15
N THR A 115 1.23 -30.54 25.31
CA THR A 115 1.71 -29.24 25.76
C THR A 115 0.65 -28.49 26.58
N LEU A 116 -0.61 -28.46 26.10
CA LEU A 116 -1.74 -27.86 26.82
C LEU A 116 -1.93 -28.46 28.22
N GLU A 117 -1.90 -29.79 28.31
CA GLU A 117 -1.99 -30.52 29.58
C GLU A 117 -0.81 -30.18 30.51
N SER A 118 0.42 -30.26 29.98
CA SER A 118 1.64 -30.00 30.77
C SER A 118 1.69 -28.58 31.33
N LYS A 119 1.20 -27.60 30.57
CA LYS A 119 1.15 -26.19 30.98
C LYS A 119 -0.15 -25.80 31.70
N SER A 120 -1.10 -26.73 31.84
CA SER A 120 -2.43 -26.49 32.42
C SER A 120 -3.16 -25.29 31.79
N ILE A 121 -3.04 -25.13 30.47
CA ILE A 121 -3.69 -24.04 29.74
C ILE A 121 -5.14 -24.42 29.44
N LEU A 122 -6.08 -23.59 29.92
CA LEU A 122 -7.50 -23.73 29.59
C LEU A 122 -7.81 -22.96 28.30
N LEU A 123 -8.34 -23.66 27.31
CA LEU A 123 -8.72 -23.06 26.03
C LEU A 123 -10.12 -22.43 26.09
N PRO A 124 -10.34 -21.27 25.45
CA PRO A 124 -11.68 -20.73 25.20
C PRO A 124 -12.55 -21.72 24.42
N GLU A 125 -13.86 -21.71 24.65
CA GLU A 125 -14.81 -22.58 23.90
C GLU A 125 -14.82 -22.29 22.40
N SER A 126 -14.58 -21.03 22.03
CA SER A 126 -14.49 -20.53 20.67
C SER A 126 -13.11 -20.71 20.03
N ALA A 127 -12.20 -21.44 20.68
CA ALA A 127 -10.87 -21.68 20.15
C ALA A 127 -10.88 -22.61 18.92
N GLU A 128 -10.00 -22.29 17.97
CA GLU A 128 -9.67 -23.08 16.79
C GLU A 128 -8.14 -23.15 16.66
N LEU A 129 -7.63 -24.32 16.33
CA LEU A 129 -6.21 -24.59 16.17
C LEU A 129 -5.89 -24.75 14.69
N TYR A 130 -4.94 -23.97 14.20
CA TYR A 130 -4.32 -24.24 12.91
C TYR A 130 -3.02 -25.04 13.08
N LEU A 131 -2.83 -26.06 12.25
CA LEU A 131 -1.61 -26.86 12.19
C LEU A 131 -1.13 -26.99 10.76
N MET A 132 0.17 -26.81 10.54
CA MET A 132 0.80 -27.17 9.28
C MET A 132 2.18 -27.80 9.55
N PRO A 133 2.37 -29.07 9.19
CA PRO A 133 3.68 -29.69 9.20
C PRO A 133 4.58 -29.07 8.12
N LEU A 134 5.85 -28.85 8.46
CA LEU A 134 6.85 -28.45 7.48
C LEU A 134 7.53 -29.70 6.89
N ASP A 135 7.88 -29.62 5.60
CA ASP A 135 8.50 -30.74 4.86
C ASP A 135 9.91 -31.11 5.38
N TYR A 136 10.50 -30.27 6.24
CA TYR A 136 11.84 -30.43 6.81
C TYR A 136 11.78 -30.45 8.34
N ASP A 137 12.64 -31.27 8.95
CA ASP A 137 13.01 -31.24 10.38
C ASP A 137 11.95 -31.63 11.44
N ASP A 138 10.88 -32.35 11.07
CA ASP A 138 9.81 -32.77 12.02
C ASP A 138 9.25 -31.58 12.82
N VAL A 139 9.15 -30.43 12.15
CA VAL A 139 8.63 -29.17 12.70
C VAL A 139 7.18 -28.98 12.29
N CYS A 140 6.37 -28.49 13.21
CA CYS A 140 4.99 -28.14 12.97
C CYS A 140 4.73 -26.69 13.33
N ILE A 141 4.32 -25.89 12.33
CA ILE A 141 3.89 -24.52 12.60
C ILE A 141 2.44 -24.52 13.10
N TYR A 142 2.15 -23.67 14.08
CA TYR A 142 0.82 -23.60 14.69
C TYR A 142 0.48 -22.17 15.14
N TYR A 143 -0.83 -21.94 15.27
CA TYR A 143 -1.39 -20.83 16.04
C TYR A 143 -2.81 -21.19 16.48
N PHE A 144 -3.27 -20.55 17.55
CA PHE A 144 -4.68 -20.60 17.94
C PHE A 144 -5.38 -19.31 17.56
N VAL A 145 -6.68 -19.46 17.28
CA VAL A 145 -7.62 -18.37 17.07
C VAL A 145 -8.74 -18.48 18.09
N ASP A 146 -9.11 -17.38 18.71
CA ASP A 146 -10.34 -17.28 19.48
C ASP A 146 -11.38 -16.43 18.73
N HIS A 147 -12.48 -17.06 18.31
CA HIS A 147 -13.54 -16.36 17.57
C HIS A 147 -14.36 -15.39 18.43
N ALA A 148 -14.37 -15.53 19.76
CA ALA A 148 -15.08 -14.61 20.64
C ALA A 148 -14.34 -13.27 20.77
N SER A 149 -13.04 -13.30 21.05
CA SER A 149 -12.20 -12.10 21.12
C SER A 149 -11.71 -11.60 19.75
N ARG A 150 -11.82 -12.42 18.69
CA ARG A 150 -11.33 -12.13 17.34
C ARG A 150 -9.82 -11.86 17.31
N ALA A 151 -9.05 -12.69 18.02
CA ALA A 151 -7.61 -12.55 18.16
C ALA A 151 -6.91 -13.91 18.08
N LEU A 152 -5.60 -13.87 17.83
CA LEU A 152 -4.72 -15.03 17.90
C LEU A 152 -4.08 -15.15 19.28
N PHE A 153 -3.70 -16.37 19.62
CA PHE A 153 -2.88 -16.67 20.80
C PHE A 153 -2.04 -17.94 20.58
N TRP A 154 -1.07 -18.17 21.47
CA TRP A 154 -0.10 -19.27 21.38
C TRP A 154 0.10 -19.96 22.73
N LEU A 155 0.82 -21.09 22.74
CA LEU A 155 1.07 -21.87 23.96
C LEU A 155 2.24 -21.33 24.80
N GLU A 156 2.98 -20.38 24.27
CA GLU A 156 4.17 -19.81 24.86
C GLU A 156 4.17 -18.29 24.76
N GLU A 157 4.92 -17.65 25.64
CA GLU A 157 5.20 -16.22 25.56
C GLU A 157 6.15 -15.98 24.38
N ILE A 158 5.78 -15.07 23.49
CA ILE A 158 6.49 -14.81 22.24
C ILE A 158 6.53 -13.31 22.03
N GLU A 159 7.67 -12.80 21.60
CA GLU A 159 7.79 -11.40 21.21
C GLU A 159 7.13 -11.17 19.85
N VAL A 160 6.45 -10.04 19.70
CA VAL A 160 5.76 -9.66 18.45
C VAL A 160 6.72 -9.69 17.24
N ALA A 161 7.98 -9.30 17.46
CA ALA A 161 9.02 -9.30 16.45
C ALA A 161 9.39 -10.71 15.96
N ASP A 162 9.38 -11.72 16.83
CA ASP A 162 9.69 -13.12 16.47
C ASP A 162 8.63 -13.73 15.53
N LEU A 163 7.41 -13.20 15.58
CA LEU A 163 6.32 -13.57 14.66
C LEU A 163 6.37 -12.81 13.34
N GLY A 164 7.32 -11.88 13.17
CA GLY A 164 7.39 -10.99 12.01
C GLY A 164 6.24 -9.98 11.95
N LEU A 165 5.58 -9.70 13.07
CA LEU A 165 4.53 -8.70 13.17
C LEU A 165 5.12 -7.29 13.37
N VAL A 166 4.32 -6.28 13.06
CA VAL A 166 4.71 -4.88 13.18
C VAL A 166 4.89 -4.47 14.65
N GLU A 167 5.82 -3.54 14.90
CA GLU A 167 6.01 -2.94 16.22
C GLU A 167 4.75 -2.20 16.70
N VAL A 168 4.46 -2.32 18.00
CA VAL A 168 3.26 -1.78 18.63
C VAL A 168 3.63 -0.86 19.80
N ILE A 169 2.69 0.02 20.19
CA ILE A 169 2.93 1.03 21.24
C ILE A 169 2.13 0.75 22.52
N SER A 170 1.22 -0.22 22.49
CA SER A 170 0.34 -0.60 23.60
C SER A 170 -0.35 -1.94 23.30
N ASP A 171 -0.90 -2.59 24.33
CA ASP A 171 -1.67 -3.83 24.17
C ASP A 171 -2.95 -3.63 23.36
N SER A 172 -3.61 -2.47 23.51
CA SER A 172 -4.79 -2.14 22.70
C SER A 172 -4.43 -1.92 21.23
N HIS A 173 -3.23 -1.42 20.94
CA HIS A 173 -2.70 -1.34 19.58
C HIS A 173 -2.39 -2.73 19.00
N LEU A 174 -1.75 -3.61 19.81
CA LEU A 174 -1.53 -5.01 19.46
C LEU A 174 -2.83 -5.75 19.14
N GLY A 175 -3.92 -5.45 19.86
CA GLY A 175 -5.24 -6.01 19.58
C GLY A 175 -5.69 -5.82 18.12
N TYR A 176 -5.40 -4.67 17.49
CA TYR A 176 -5.73 -4.46 16.08
C TYR A 176 -4.83 -5.24 15.11
N VAL A 177 -3.56 -5.45 15.45
CA VAL A 177 -2.64 -6.29 14.68
C VAL A 177 -3.08 -7.76 14.73
N LEU A 178 -3.42 -8.27 15.92
CA LEU A 178 -3.94 -9.62 16.09
C LEU A 178 -5.30 -9.81 15.42
N GLN A 179 -6.14 -8.77 15.40
CA GLN A 179 -7.42 -8.80 14.71
C GLN A 179 -7.27 -8.89 13.18
N GLU A 180 -6.27 -8.24 12.59
CA GLU A 180 -5.95 -8.44 11.17
C GLU A 180 -5.61 -9.91 10.88
N GLN A 181 -4.76 -10.51 11.71
CA GLN A 181 -4.38 -11.93 11.57
C GLN A 181 -5.61 -12.84 11.74
N TYR A 182 -6.50 -12.53 12.70
CA TYR A 182 -7.76 -13.25 12.88
C TYR A 182 -8.60 -13.25 11.60
N TRP A 183 -8.81 -12.08 11.00
CA TRP A 183 -9.60 -11.97 9.79
C TRP A 183 -8.93 -12.64 8.59
N THR A 184 -7.59 -12.62 8.53
CA THR A 184 -6.82 -13.39 7.54
C THR A 184 -7.07 -14.89 7.67
N HIS A 185 -7.11 -15.42 8.90
CA HIS A 185 -7.46 -16.82 9.14
C HIS A 185 -8.88 -17.15 8.66
N VAL A 186 -9.87 -16.31 8.99
CA VAL A 186 -11.27 -16.52 8.53
C VAL A 186 -11.38 -16.45 7.00
N GLU A 187 -10.63 -15.54 6.36
CA GLU A 187 -10.55 -15.44 4.90
C GLU A 187 -9.96 -16.71 4.26
N GLN A 188 -8.93 -17.28 4.90
CA GLN A 188 -8.24 -18.49 4.46
C GLN A 188 -9.03 -19.78 4.68
N PHE A 189 -9.87 -19.85 5.72
CA PHE A 189 -10.64 -21.03 6.10
C PHE A 189 -12.14 -20.73 6.35
N PRO A 190 -12.89 -20.23 5.36
CA PRO A 190 -14.26 -19.74 5.56
C PRO A 190 -15.35 -20.83 5.49
N SER A 191 -15.04 -22.02 4.99
CA SER A 191 -16.03 -23.00 4.49
C SER A 191 -16.41 -24.10 5.48
N HIS A 192 -15.65 -24.32 6.55
CA HIS A 192 -15.98 -25.33 7.56
C HIS A 192 -16.86 -24.80 8.70
N ARG A 193 -17.06 -23.47 8.80
CA ARG A 193 -17.67 -22.86 9.99
C ARG A 193 -18.56 -21.63 9.74
N PHE A 194 -19.18 -21.49 8.56
CA PHE A 194 -19.91 -20.26 8.22
C PHE A 194 -21.11 -19.92 9.13
N GLU A 195 -21.79 -20.90 9.74
CA GLU A 195 -23.00 -20.64 10.54
C GLU A 195 -22.76 -20.15 11.98
N SER A 196 -21.57 -20.39 12.55
CA SER A 196 -21.30 -20.05 13.97
C SER A 196 -20.41 -18.83 14.16
N LEU A 197 -19.96 -18.19 13.07
CA LEU A 197 -19.10 -17.02 13.13
C LEU A 197 -19.93 -15.73 13.19
N ASN A 198 -19.72 -14.94 14.24
CA ASN A 198 -20.22 -13.57 14.27
C ASN A 198 -19.28 -12.64 13.49
N LEU A 199 -19.65 -12.37 12.23
CA LEU A 199 -18.87 -11.53 11.32
C LEU A 199 -19.05 -10.02 11.54
N ALA A 200 -19.95 -9.57 12.43
CA ALA A 200 -20.29 -8.15 12.63
C ALA A 200 -20.43 -7.35 11.32
N ILE A 201 -21.14 -7.91 10.34
CA ILE A 201 -21.23 -7.32 9.00
C ILE A 201 -21.93 -5.96 9.00
N ASP A 202 -22.91 -5.72 9.86
CA ASP A 202 -23.59 -4.42 9.95
C ASP A 202 -22.65 -3.33 10.47
N GLU A 203 -21.73 -3.67 11.39
CA GLU A 203 -20.67 -2.75 11.84
C GLU A 203 -19.73 -2.42 10.66
N LEU A 204 -19.31 -3.44 9.91
CA LEU A 204 -18.47 -3.24 8.74
C LEU A 204 -19.14 -2.36 7.68
N ILE A 205 -20.43 -2.57 7.40
CA ILE A 205 -21.22 -1.71 6.50
C ILE A 205 -21.20 -0.26 7.00
N ALA A 206 -21.41 -0.02 8.29
CA ALA A 206 -21.38 1.32 8.87
C ALA A 206 -20.00 1.98 8.73
N ILE A 207 -18.92 1.23 8.93
CA ILE A 207 -17.54 1.71 8.74
C ILE A 207 -17.30 2.14 7.29
N PHE A 208 -17.77 1.37 6.30
CA PHE A 208 -17.62 1.72 4.89
C PHE A 208 -18.48 2.92 4.47
N ILE A 209 -19.68 3.08 5.05
CA ILE A 209 -20.51 4.28 4.86
C ILE A 209 -19.79 5.51 5.43
N HIS A 210 -19.23 5.41 6.63
CA HIS A 210 -18.41 6.47 7.22
C HIS A 210 -17.21 6.80 6.33
N GLY A 211 -16.47 5.78 5.87
CA GLY A 211 -15.31 5.96 4.98
C GLY A 211 -15.66 6.63 3.65
N GLU A 212 -16.83 6.32 3.06
CA GLU A 212 -17.35 7.03 1.87
C GLU A 212 -17.55 8.52 2.18
N GLY A 213 -18.23 8.85 3.29
CA GLY A 213 -18.47 10.23 3.71
C GLY A 213 -17.19 11.00 4.04
N ASP A 214 -16.26 10.37 4.76
CA ASP A 214 -14.97 10.94 5.15
C ASP A 214 -14.14 11.29 3.91
N GLN A 215 -14.03 10.37 2.93
CA GLN A 215 -13.33 10.64 1.67
C GLN A 215 -13.98 11.76 0.83
N MET A 216 -15.29 11.94 0.91
CA MET A 216 -15.99 13.00 0.19
C MET A 216 -15.86 14.37 0.87
N THR A 217 -15.68 14.39 2.19
CA THR A 217 -15.68 15.62 2.99
C THR A 217 -14.29 16.05 3.45
N SER A 218 -13.30 15.14 3.42
CA SER A 218 -11.93 15.36 3.87
C SER A 218 -10.91 14.94 2.83
N VAL A 219 -10.09 15.91 2.39
CA VAL A 219 -8.92 15.65 1.52
C VAL A 219 -7.85 14.81 2.25
N GLY A 220 -7.85 14.84 3.59
CA GLY A 220 -6.88 14.17 4.44
C GLY A 220 -7.29 12.79 4.93
N SER A 221 -8.42 12.24 4.46
CA SER A 221 -8.99 10.98 4.95
C SER A 221 -7.95 9.85 4.99
N THR A 222 -7.96 9.09 6.09
CA THR A 222 -7.09 7.95 6.34
C THR A 222 -7.74 6.61 5.94
N PHE A 223 -8.92 6.63 5.33
CA PHE A 223 -9.60 5.42 4.87
C PHE A 223 -8.84 4.75 3.71
N ALA A 224 -8.80 3.41 3.69
CA ALA A 224 -8.03 2.65 2.70
C ALA A 224 -8.48 2.85 1.25
N TYR A 225 -9.76 3.14 1.06
CA TYR A 225 -10.41 3.16 -0.25
C TYR A 225 -10.89 4.55 -0.64
N THR A 226 -10.95 4.81 -1.94
CA THR A 226 -11.64 6.01 -2.47
C THR A 226 -13.13 5.96 -2.16
N ALA A 227 -13.81 7.11 -2.13
CA ALA A 227 -15.27 7.17 -1.94
C ALA A 227 -16.04 6.26 -2.91
N LYS A 228 -15.59 6.20 -4.19
CA LYS A 228 -16.20 5.33 -5.21
C LYS A 228 -16.05 3.85 -4.84
N GLN A 229 -14.87 3.42 -4.41
CA GLN A 229 -14.61 2.04 -4.00
C GLN A 229 -15.38 1.71 -2.72
N ALA A 230 -15.35 2.60 -1.72
CA ALA A 230 -16.10 2.42 -0.47
C ALA A 230 -17.59 2.18 -0.75
N LYS A 231 -18.20 2.98 -1.63
CA LYS A 231 -19.58 2.79 -2.08
C LYS A 231 -19.84 1.44 -2.76
N GLN A 232 -18.89 0.97 -3.58
CA GLN A 232 -18.99 -0.33 -4.23
C GLN A 232 -18.90 -1.48 -3.21
N TYR A 233 -17.97 -1.41 -2.26
CA TYR A 233 -17.85 -2.40 -1.19
C TYR A 233 -19.06 -2.39 -0.25
N THR A 234 -19.65 -1.23 0.05
CA THR A 234 -20.91 -1.14 0.81
C THR A 234 -22.04 -1.92 0.13
N ARG A 235 -22.12 -1.91 -1.21
CA ARG A 235 -23.11 -2.73 -1.95
C ARG A 235 -22.80 -4.22 -1.80
N ILE A 236 -21.55 -4.61 -2.05
CA ILE A 236 -21.10 -6.00 -1.91
C ILE A 236 -21.39 -6.54 -0.50
N LEU A 237 -21.14 -5.75 0.55
CA LEU A 237 -21.40 -6.15 1.93
C LEU A 237 -22.89 -6.31 2.23
N LYS A 238 -23.75 -5.43 1.69
CA LYS A 238 -25.20 -5.56 1.83
C LYS A 238 -25.72 -6.84 1.17
N ASP A 239 -25.20 -7.17 -0.01
CA ASP A 239 -25.57 -8.40 -0.71
C ASP A 239 -25.00 -9.65 0.00
N ALA A 240 -23.75 -9.57 0.50
CA ALA A 240 -23.12 -10.65 1.24
C ALA A 240 -23.86 -10.98 2.55
N ARG A 241 -24.48 -9.98 3.20
CA ARG A 241 -25.30 -10.16 4.40
C ARG A 241 -26.42 -11.18 4.21
N GLU A 242 -26.99 -11.25 3.02
CA GLU A 242 -28.07 -12.19 2.69
C GLU A 242 -27.55 -13.58 2.31
N HIS A 243 -26.24 -13.74 2.12
CA HIS A 243 -25.59 -14.94 1.59
C HIS A 243 -24.49 -15.48 2.52
N LEU A 244 -24.56 -15.20 3.83
CA LEU A 244 -23.56 -15.65 4.81
C LEU A 244 -23.51 -17.17 4.99
N ALA A 245 -24.50 -17.91 4.50
CA ALA A 245 -24.47 -19.37 4.41
C ALA A 245 -23.44 -19.92 3.40
N TYR A 246 -22.79 -19.05 2.62
CA TYR A 246 -21.83 -19.44 1.59
C TYR A 246 -20.44 -18.89 1.90
N ALA A 247 -19.44 -19.76 1.80
CA ALA A 247 -18.04 -19.44 2.05
C ALA A 247 -17.51 -18.21 1.29
N PRO A 248 -17.88 -17.95 0.01
CA PRO A 248 -17.47 -16.73 -0.70
C PRO A 248 -17.89 -15.43 0.00
N SER A 249 -19.09 -15.39 0.59
CA SER A 249 -19.59 -14.22 1.32
C SER A 249 -18.80 -14.00 2.62
N VAL A 250 -18.51 -15.08 3.35
CA VAL A 250 -17.67 -15.03 4.57
C VAL A 250 -16.27 -14.55 4.23
N CYS A 251 -15.67 -15.09 3.15
CA CYS A 251 -14.34 -14.73 2.68
C CYS A 251 -14.21 -13.24 2.36
N ILE A 252 -15.16 -12.66 1.63
CA ILE A 252 -15.09 -11.23 1.29
C ILE A 252 -15.31 -10.32 2.51
N VAL A 253 -16.19 -10.72 3.45
CA VAL A 253 -16.41 -9.97 4.70
C VAL A 253 -15.16 -9.99 5.56
N ALA A 254 -14.53 -11.16 5.71
CA ALA A 254 -13.27 -11.32 6.45
C ALA A 254 -12.14 -10.49 5.81
N ARG A 255 -11.99 -10.55 4.48
CA ARG A 255 -11.00 -9.75 3.74
C ARG A 255 -11.14 -8.26 4.00
N LEU A 256 -12.37 -7.73 3.93
CA LEU A 256 -12.62 -6.30 4.15
C LEU A 256 -12.41 -5.90 5.62
N TRP A 257 -12.74 -6.78 6.56
CA TRP A 257 -12.40 -6.58 7.96
C TRP A 257 -10.89 -6.57 8.21
N GLY A 258 -10.12 -7.45 7.56
CA GLY A 258 -8.66 -7.45 7.62
C GLY A 258 -8.07 -6.10 7.20
N VAL A 259 -8.60 -5.49 6.13
CA VAL A 259 -8.20 -4.14 5.69
C VAL A 259 -8.56 -3.08 6.74
N VAL A 260 -9.74 -3.15 7.36
CA VAL A 260 -10.13 -2.21 8.43
C VAL A 260 -9.21 -2.34 9.65
N SER A 261 -8.93 -3.55 10.11
CA SER A 261 -8.00 -3.81 11.21
C SER A 261 -6.60 -3.30 10.87
N ARG A 262 -6.15 -3.48 9.62
CA ARG A 262 -4.89 -2.94 9.12
C ARG A 262 -4.82 -1.42 9.23
N VAL A 263 -5.83 -0.72 8.72
CA VAL A 263 -5.90 0.74 8.83
C VAL A 263 -5.90 1.19 10.29
N ARG A 264 -6.64 0.49 11.17
CA ARG A 264 -6.73 0.84 12.59
C ARG A 264 -5.37 0.80 13.29
N TYR A 265 -4.56 -0.23 13.07
CA TYR A 265 -3.22 -0.24 13.66
C TYR A 265 -2.29 0.79 12.97
N GLN A 266 -2.30 0.88 11.64
CA GLN A 266 -1.43 1.82 10.91
C GLN A 266 -1.66 3.30 11.26
N THR A 267 -2.87 3.63 11.73
CA THR A 267 -3.28 4.99 12.12
C THR A 267 -3.27 5.21 13.64
N PHE A 268 -2.83 4.23 14.44
CA PHE A 268 -2.86 4.28 15.90
C PHE A 268 -4.28 4.57 16.43
N TYR A 269 -5.27 3.89 15.87
CA TYR A 269 -6.67 4.08 16.22
C TYR A 269 -6.90 3.85 17.72
N ALA A 270 -7.71 4.71 18.33
CA ALA A 270 -8.01 4.72 19.76
C ALA A 270 -6.78 4.85 20.69
N GLN A 271 -5.64 5.32 20.18
CA GLN A 271 -4.47 5.66 20.98
C GLN A 271 -4.43 7.17 21.27
N GLU A 272 -3.62 7.58 22.26
CA GLU A 272 -3.44 8.99 22.62
C GLU A 272 -2.93 9.84 21.45
N ARG A 273 -2.05 9.28 20.61
CA ARG A 273 -1.49 9.92 19.41
C ARG A 273 -2.00 9.27 18.13
N VAL A 274 -3.29 9.43 17.86
CA VAL A 274 -3.94 8.91 16.64
C VAL A 274 -3.60 9.76 15.40
N ARG A 275 -3.44 9.11 14.24
CA ARG A 275 -3.35 9.78 12.93
C ARG A 275 -4.76 10.10 12.42
N LEU A 276 -5.15 11.37 12.44
CA LEU A 276 -6.45 11.82 11.95
C LEU A 276 -6.41 12.32 10.50
N ASP A 277 -5.23 12.72 10.03
CA ASP A 277 -5.00 13.16 8.66
C ASP A 277 -3.84 12.37 8.06
N ARG A 278 -3.97 11.92 6.81
CA ARG A 278 -2.92 11.18 6.09
C ARG A 278 -1.60 11.94 5.98
N ALA A 279 -1.64 13.28 6.01
CA ALA A 279 -0.48 14.16 5.96
C ALA A 279 0.13 14.43 7.35
N GLN A 280 -0.46 13.88 8.42
CA GLN A 280 0.03 14.03 9.78
C GLN A 280 1.12 13.00 10.09
N ARG A 281 2.28 13.49 10.51
CA ARG A 281 3.35 12.68 11.09
C ARG A 281 3.01 12.35 12.54
N VAL A 282 3.09 11.07 12.88
CA VAL A 282 2.84 10.54 14.23
C VAL A 282 4.11 9.90 14.80
N LEU A 283 4.94 9.30 13.95
CA LEU A 283 6.20 8.69 14.37
C LEU A 283 7.33 9.71 14.45
N ASP A 284 8.16 9.57 15.49
CA ASP A 284 9.39 10.35 15.67
C ASP A 284 10.54 9.76 14.85
N ILE A 285 10.40 9.84 13.53
CA ILE A 285 11.47 9.48 12.60
C ILE A 285 12.35 10.72 12.44
N PRO A 286 13.69 10.64 12.54
CA PRO A 286 14.54 11.80 12.34
C PRO A 286 14.45 12.32 10.90
N ASP A 287 14.43 13.65 10.74
CA ASP A 287 14.51 14.27 9.43
C ASP A 287 15.90 14.03 8.82
N THR A 288 15.92 13.51 7.61
CA THR A 288 17.16 13.25 6.88
C THR A 288 17.49 14.45 6.00
N ASN A 289 18.75 14.88 6.03
CA ASN A 289 19.18 16.03 5.23
C ASN A 289 19.54 15.57 3.81
N ARG A 290 18.87 16.17 2.82
CA ARG A 290 19.08 15.90 1.38
C ARG A 290 20.44 16.38 0.83
N GLY A 291 21.24 17.04 1.67
CA GLY A 291 22.61 17.44 1.36
C GLY A 291 22.72 18.69 0.49
N HIS A 292 23.92 19.26 0.42
CA HIS A 292 24.17 20.53 -0.28
C HIS A 292 24.07 20.41 -1.82
N ILE A 293 24.47 19.27 -2.39
CA ILE A 293 24.42 19.04 -3.84
C ILE A 293 22.97 19.08 -4.34
N PHE A 294 22.05 18.46 -3.61
CA PHE A 294 20.62 18.51 -3.93
C PHE A 294 20.09 19.95 -3.90
N SER A 295 20.49 20.73 -2.89
CA SER A 295 20.08 22.13 -2.81
C SER A 295 20.53 22.91 -4.04
N VAL A 296 21.79 22.81 -4.46
CA VAL A 296 22.30 23.49 -5.67
C VAL A 296 21.56 23.02 -6.92
N ALA A 297 21.41 21.71 -7.12
CA ALA A 297 20.69 21.15 -8.26
C ALA A 297 19.21 21.58 -8.29
N SER A 298 18.56 21.69 -7.13
CA SER A 298 17.19 22.20 -7.01
C SER A 298 17.10 23.66 -7.45
N HIS A 299 18.07 24.51 -7.07
CA HIS A 299 18.10 25.89 -7.55
C HIS A 299 18.30 25.98 -9.07
N LEU A 300 19.17 25.14 -9.65
CA LEU A 300 19.38 25.07 -11.10
C LEU A 300 18.13 24.60 -11.84
N LEU A 301 17.28 23.79 -11.21
CA LEU A 301 16.02 23.28 -11.75
C LEU A 301 14.79 24.02 -11.19
N TYR A 302 14.94 25.31 -10.87
CA TYR A 302 13.83 26.20 -10.49
C TYR A 302 13.00 25.74 -9.28
N GLN A 303 13.63 25.10 -8.30
CA GLN A 303 13.00 24.52 -7.10
C GLN A 303 11.98 23.40 -7.35
N ILE A 304 11.89 22.89 -8.59
CA ILE A 304 11.04 21.76 -8.92
C ILE A 304 11.47 20.49 -8.15
N PRO A 305 12.77 20.14 -8.03
CA PRO A 305 13.19 18.96 -7.26
C PRO A 305 12.82 19.04 -5.79
N ALA A 306 13.01 20.19 -5.12
CA ALA A 306 12.60 20.35 -3.74
C ALA A 306 11.08 20.20 -3.56
N ALA A 307 10.28 20.76 -4.46
CA ALA A 307 8.83 20.57 -4.44
C ALA A 307 8.44 19.09 -4.64
N ARG A 308 9.07 18.39 -5.59
CA ARG A 308 8.85 16.96 -5.83
C ARG A 308 9.26 16.08 -4.66
N ALA A 309 10.39 16.36 -4.03
CA ALA A 309 10.82 15.61 -2.84
C ALA A 309 9.79 15.75 -1.71
N LYS A 310 9.23 16.94 -1.51
CA LYS A 310 8.16 17.18 -0.52
C LYS A 310 6.84 16.50 -0.88
N GLU A 311 6.51 16.39 -2.17
CA GLU A 311 5.36 15.59 -2.63
C GLU A 311 5.56 14.10 -2.32
N LEU A 312 6.75 13.56 -2.60
CA LEU A 312 7.09 12.16 -2.31
C LEU A 312 7.10 11.86 -0.81
N GLU A 313 7.66 12.75 0.03
CA GLU A 313 7.59 12.63 1.49
C GLU A 313 6.15 12.53 1.99
N ARG A 314 5.25 13.39 1.48
CA ARG A 314 3.83 13.38 1.87
C ARG A 314 3.11 12.09 1.47
N LEU A 315 3.57 11.41 0.43
CA LEU A 315 3.02 10.13 -0.01
C LEU A 315 3.56 8.95 0.80
N TYR A 316 4.69 9.13 1.49
CA TYR A 316 5.41 8.10 2.23
C TYR A 316 5.72 8.53 3.67
N LEU A 317 4.71 9.08 4.34
CA LEU A 317 4.83 9.49 5.75
C LEU A 317 4.80 8.26 6.64
N ASP A 318 5.71 8.22 7.61
CA ASP A 318 5.77 7.16 8.63
C ASP A 318 5.77 5.73 8.04
N ASN A 319 6.40 5.58 6.87
CA ASN A 319 6.49 4.33 6.11
C ASN A 319 5.11 3.76 5.71
N LEU A 320 4.11 4.62 5.57
CA LEU A 320 2.77 4.28 5.14
C LEU A 320 2.48 4.86 3.74
N VAL A 321 1.88 4.04 2.88
CA VAL A 321 1.42 4.45 1.55
C VAL A 321 -0.08 4.27 1.43
N TYR A 322 -0.75 5.36 1.07
CA TYR A 322 -2.12 5.28 0.58
C TYR A 322 -2.09 5.02 -0.93
N MET A 323 -2.44 3.79 -1.33
CA MET A 323 -2.33 3.35 -2.74
C MET A 323 -3.11 4.23 -3.73
N HIS A 324 -4.25 4.78 -3.31
CA HIS A 324 -5.01 5.72 -4.15
C HIS A 324 -4.23 7.03 -4.39
N ALA A 325 -3.61 7.60 -3.35
CA ALA A 325 -2.81 8.82 -3.47
C ALA A 325 -1.53 8.60 -4.30
N TRP A 326 -0.89 7.44 -4.14
CA TRP A 326 0.24 7.03 -4.96
C TRP A 326 -0.14 6.89 -6.44
N ALA A 327 -1.24 6.17 -6.73
CA ALA A 327 -1.71 5.98 -8.10
C ALA A 327 -2.05 7.32 -8.78
N ASP A 328 -2.71 8.23 -8.06
CA ASP A 328 -3.02 9.57 -8.56
C ASP A 328 -1.76 10.39 -8.84
N PHE A 329 -0.76 10.34 -7.95
CA PHE A 329 0.51 11.02 -8.14
C PHE A 329 1.26 10.50 -9.37
N VAL A 330 1.36 9.19 -9.55
CA VAL A 330 2.04 8.61 -10.71
C VAL A 330 1.28 8.96 -11.99
N GLN A 331 -0.05 8.88 -11.99
CA GLN A 331 -0.86 9.23 -13.16
C GLN A 331 -0.68 10.70 -13.54
N LYS A 332 -0.70 11.62 -12.55
CA LYS A 332 -0.45 13.04 -12.76
C LYS A 332 0.95 13.28 -13.35
N SER A 333 1.96 12.61 -12.81
CA SER A 333 3.35 12.73 -13.29
C SER A 333 3.50 12.22 -14.73
N ARG A 334 2.86 11.10 -15.07
CA ARG A 334 2.85 10.56 -16.45
C ARG A 334 2.17 11.52 -17.42
N ASN A 335 1.06 12.13 -17.03
CA ASN A 335 0.36 13.11 -17.87
C ASN A 335 1.25 14.34 -18.11
N GLU A 336 1.88 14.88 -17.07
CA GLU A 336 2.81 16.02 -17.18
C GLU A 336 3.96 15.74 -18.16
N TRP A 337 4.60 14.57 -18.06
CA TRP A 337 5.69 14.22 -18.98
C TRP A 337 5.22 14.06 -20.43
N LYS A 338 4.01 13.52 -20.64
CA LYS A 338 3.40 13.40 -21.98
C LYS A 338 3.03 14.75 -22.57
N GLU A 339 2.46 15.64 -21.77
CA GLU A 339 2.06 16.99 -22.19
C GLU A 339 3.27 17.86 -22.55
N HIS A 340 4.41 17.66 -21.90
CA HIS A 340 5.63 18.40 -22.22
C HIS A 340 6.31 17.96 -23.53
N LEU A 341 6.20 16.69 -23.94
CA LEU A 341 6.85 16.19 -25.16
C LEU A 341 6.57 17.04 -26.42
N PRO A 342 5.31 17.33 -26.81
CA PRO A 342 5.05 18.15 -27.99
C PRO A 342 5.63 19.57 -27.88
N LEU A 343 5.63 20.16 -26.68
CA LEU A 343 6.23 21.48 -26.45
C LEU A 343 7.76 21.45 -26.60
N ILE A 344 8.41 20.40 -26.09
CA ILE A 344 9.86 20.19 -26.23
C ILE A 344 10.22 20.04 -27.71
N PHE A 345 9.47 19.24 -28.48
CA PHE A 345 9.71 19.09 -29.92
C PHE A 345 9.46 20.39 -30.69
N GLY A 346 8.43 21.16 -30.31
CA GLY A 346 8.17 22.48 -30.89
C GLY A 346 9.35 23.45 -30.69
N VAL A 347 9.89 23.52 -29.47
CA VAL A 347 11.08 24.32 -29.17
C VAL A 347 12.29 23.84 -29.96
N ALA A 348 12.54 22.53 -30.04
CA ALA A 348 13.64 21.97 -30.82
C ALA A 348 13.54 22.30 -32.33
N ILE A 349 12.33 22.29 -32.90
CA ILE A 349 12.11 22.72 -34.29
C ILE A 349 12.46 24.19 -34.47
N ILE A 350 12.06 25.05 -33.54
CA ILE A 350 12.39 26.49 -33.56
C ILE A 350 13.91 26.69 -33.49
N ASP A 351 14.61 25.96 -32.62
CA ASP A 351 16.07 26.04 -32.51
C ASP A 351 16.78 25.61 -33.80
N LEU A 352 16.28 24.56 -34.47
CA LEU A 352 16.77 24.13 -35.79
C LEU A 352 16.54 25.19 -36.85
N LEU A 353 15.38 25.85 -36.88
CA LEU A 353 15.10 26.95 -37.80
C LEU A 353 16.04 28.14 -37.55
N PHE A 354 16.32 28.47 -36.29
CA PHE A 354 17.28 29.52 -35.97
C PHE A 354 18.72 29.17 -36.37
N LEU A 355 19.10 27.88 -36.39
CA LEU A 355 20.42 27.47 -36.92
C LEU A 355 20.55 27.73 -38.42
N LEU A 356 19.44 27.73 -39.17
CA LEU A 356 19.42 28.05 -40.60
C LEU A 356 19.54 29.56 -40.87
N LEU A 357 19.21 30.41 -39.89
CA LEU A 357 19.27 31.86 -40.03
C LEU A 357 20.72 32.37 -39.92
N ARG A 358 21.18 33.11 -40.94
CA ARG A 358 22.48 33.80 -40.90
C ARG A 358 22.49 34.84 -39.78
N GLY A 359 23.57 34.84 -38.99
CA GLY A 359 23.75 35.73 -37.84
C GLY A 359 23.23 35.19 -36.50
N SER A 360 22.63 34.00 -36.47
CA SER A 360 22.21 33.32 -35.23
C SER A 360 23.39 32.83 -34.39
N SER A 361 23.21 32.67 -33.08
CA SER A 361 24.25 32.15 -32.19
C SER A 361 24.18 30.62 -32.12
N GLY A 362 25.09 29.95 -32.84
CA GLY A 362 25.14 28.48 -32.86
C GLY A 362 25.32 27.84 -31.48
N HIS A 363 26.03 28.49 -30.56
CA HIS A 363 26.23 27.98 -29.20
C HIS A 363 24.94 28.00 -28.36
N LEU A 364 24.11 29.04 -28.49
CA LEU A 364 22.83 29.12 -27.76
C LEU A 364 21.83 28.09 -28.28
N ALA A 365 21.77 27.94 -29.61
CA ALA A 365 20.93 26.92 -30.24
C ALA A 365 21.34 25.50 -29.83
N ALA A 366 22.65 25.22 -29.82
CA ALA A 366 23.18 23.93 -29.40
C ALA A 366 22.89 23.63 -27.93
N ALA A 367 23.00 24.64 -27.04
CA ALA A 367 22.64 24.49 -25.64
C ALA A 367 21.14 24.23 -25.44
N SER A 368 20.27 24.95 -26.17
CA SER A 368 18.82 24.74 -26.14
C SER A 368 18.44 23.35 -26.64
N LEU A 369 19.00 22.91 -27.77
CA LEU A 369 18.81 21.57 -28.31
C LEU A 369 19.29 20.48 -27.35
N PHE A 370 20.41 20.69 -26.64
CA PHE A 370 20.87 19.77 -25.61
C PHE A 370 19.86 19.68 -24.46
N CYS A 371 19.34 20.81 -23.97
CA CYS A 371 18.29 20.82 -22.96
C CYS A 371 17.02 20.10 -23.44
N CYS A 372 16.59 20.31 -24.70
CA CYS A 372 15.47 19.59 -25.31
C CYS A 372 15.73 18.08 -25.37
N ALA A 373 16.93 17.65 -25.77
CA ALA A 373 17.30 16.24 -25.86
C ALA A 373 17.27 15.58 -24.48
N VAL A 374 17.83 16.23 -23.45
CA VAL A 374 17.78 15.73 -22.06
C VAL A 374 16.33 15.70 -21.55
N ALA A 375 15.53 16.74 -21.80
CA ALA A 375 14.14 16.80 -21.39
C ALA A 375 13.30 15.67 -22.03
N ALA A 376 13.40 15.49 -23.35
CA ALA A 376 12.69 14.44 -24.08
C ALA A 376 13.16 13.04 -23.67
N GLY A 377 14.48 12.84 -23.57
CA GLY A 377 15.07 11.57 -23.13
C GLY A 377 14.62 11.20 -21.70
N ALA A 378 14.64 12.16 -20.77
CA ALA A 378 14.16 11.95 -19.41
C ALA A 378 12.64 11.65 -19.38
N SER A 379 11.82 12.38 -20.14
CA SER A 379 10.38 12.09 -20.24
C SER A 379 10.11 10.67 -20.72
N LEU A 380 10.76 10.24 -21.80
CA LEU A 380 10.57 8.91 -22.37
C LEU A 380 11.09 7.81 -21.44
N ALA A 381 12.25 8.00 -20.81
CA ALA A 381 12.80 7.05 -19.86
C ALA A 381 11.90 6.88 -18.63
N LEU A 382 11.35 7.98 -18.09
CA LEU A 382 10.41 7.93 -16.97
C LEU A 382 9.08 7.29 -17.38
N LEU A 383 8.56 7.60 -18.57
CA LEU A 383 7.35 6.95 -19.08
C LEU A 383 7.53 5.45 -19.23
N ALA A 384 8.65 5.00 -19.81
CA ALA A 384 8.97 3.58 -19.95
C ALA A 384 9.13 2.90 -18.57
N ARG A 385 9.78 3.57 -17.61
CA ARG A 385 9.94 3.05 -16.24
C ARG A 385 8.60 2.84 -15.55
N PHE A 386 7.70 3.83 -15.62
CA PHE A 386 6.39 3.79 -14.96
C PHE A 386 5.29 3.11 -15.78
N GLU A 387 5.60 2.64 -16.98
CA GLU A 387 4.72 1.74 -17.74
C GLU A 387 4.87 0.29 -17.26
N ASN A 388 6.07 -0.10 -16.84
CA ASN A 388 6.37 -1.44 -16.34
C ASN A 388 6.02 -1.67 -14.86
N ILE A 389 5.68 -0.61 -14.12
CA ILE A 389 5.34 -0.67 -12.70
C ILE A 389 3.82 -0.73 -12.57
N ASN A 390 3.28 -1.74 -11.88
CA ASN A 390 1.86 -1.79 -11.57
C ASN A 390 1.55 -0.83 -10.41
N THR A 391 1.24 0.42 -10.76
CA THR A 391 1.01 1.51 -9.78
C THR A 391 -0.19 1.28 -8.85
N ARG A 392 -0.99 0.24 -9.11
CA ARG A 392 -2.14 -0.13 -8.29
C ARG A 392 -1.83 -1.25 -7.30
N ASP A 393 -0.65 -1.85 -7.40
CA ASP A 393 -0.23 -2.95 -6.55
C ASP A 393 0.74 -2.47 -5.46
N PRO A 394 0.44 -2.71 -4.17
CA PRO A 394 1.37 -2.38 -3.09
C PRO A 394 2.73 -3.10 -3.22
N VAL A 395 2.77 -4.27 -3.87
CA VAL A 395 4.00 -5.07 -4.07
C VAL A 395 5.06 -4.30 -4.87
N ASP A 396 4.64 -3.45 -5.80
CA ASP A 396 5.56 -2.62 -6.57
C ASP A 396 5.81 -1.25 -5.92
N ALA A 397 4.77 -0.67 -5.30
CA ALA A 397 4.81 0.71 -4.81
C ALA A 397 5.64 0.87 -3.53
N VAL A 398 5.48 -0.03 -2.56
CA VAL A 398 6.15 0.06 -1.26
C VAL A 398 7.67 -0.10 -1.42
N PRO A 399 8.19 -1.15 -2.09
CA PRO A 399 9.64 -1.30 -2.26
C PRO A 399 10.27 -0.15 -3.06
N TYR A 400 9.53 0.40 -4.03
CA TYR A 400 9.99 1.57 -4.77
C TYR A 400 10.19 2.80 -3.87
N LEU A 401 9.20 3.09 -3.01
CA LEU A 401 9.25 4.25 -2.12
C LEU A 401 10.27 4.05 -0.99
N ASP A 402 10.40 2.83 -0.47
CA ASP A 402 11.47 2.48 0.47
C ASP A 402 12.85 2.72 -0.13
N ALA A 403 13.12 2.15 -1.30
CA ALA A 403 14.40 2.34 -1.98
C ALA A 403 14.67 3.82 -2.29
N ALA A 404 13.64 4.58 -2.65
CA ALA A 404 13.74 6.01 -2.91
C ALA A 404 14.01 6.82 -1.64
N LYS A 405 13.40 6.46 -0.50
CA LYS A 405 13.64 7.11 0.80
C LYS A 405 15.04 6.83 1.33
N MET A 406 15.49 5.57 1.24
CA MET A 406 16.86 5.18 1.61
C MET A 406 17.92 5.93 0.79
N SER A 407 17.58 6.28 -0.45
CA SER A 407 18.45 7.05 -1.35
C SER A 407 18.42 8.55 -1.05
N TYR A 408 19.08 8.99 0.04
CA TYR A 408 19.19 10.40 0.42
C TYR A 408 17.82 11.13 0.50
N ASP A 409 16.82 10.49 1.12
CA ASP A 409 15.52 11.11 1.40
C ASP A 409 14.81 11.65 0.14
N PHE A 410 14.63 10.75 -0.83
CA PHE A 410 14.02 11.00 -2.14
C PHE A 410 14.81 11.93 -3.06
N ALA A 411 15.99 12.44 -2.68
CA ALA A 411 16.71 13.45 -3.46
C ALA A 411 17.01 13.03 -4.92
N PRO A 412 17.57 11.83 -5.21
CA PRO A 412 17.85 11.39 -6.58
C PRO A 412 16.56 11.17 -7.39
N THR A 413 15.55 10.57 -6.76
CA THR A 413 14.25 10.31 -7.38
C THR A 413 13.54 11.61 -7.74
N ALA A 414 13.51 12.58 -6.83
CA ALA A 414 12.93 13.89 -7.04
C ALA A 414 13.66 14.67 -8.14
N LEU A 415 15.00 14.60 -8.19
CA LEU A 415 15.79 15.18 -9.28
C LEU A 415 15.42 14.54 -10.62
N ALA A 416 15.45 13.21 -10.70
CA ALA A 416 15.13 12.48 -11.93
C ALA A 416 13.73 12.83 -12.45
N MET A 417 12.72 12.81 -11.58
CA MET A 417 11.32 13.13 -11.94
C MET A 417 11.12 14.61 -12.33
N SER A 418 12.05 15.50 -11.95
CA SER A 418 12.01 16.93 -12.25
C SER A 418 12.76 17.31 -13.52
N LEU A 419 13.68 16.46 -14.01
CA LEU A 419 14.50 16.73 -15.19
C LEU A 419 13.69 17.13 -16.44
N PRO A 420 12.60 16.44 -16.82
CA PRO A 420 11.81 16.80 -18.00
C PRO A 420 11.40 18.27 -18.02
N ARG A 421 10.85 18.73 -16.90
CA ARG A 421 10.29 20.08 -16.78
C ARG A 421 11.37 21.13 -16.57
N GLY A 422 12.36 20.84 -15.72
CA GLY A 422 13.44 21.77 -15.44
C GLY A 422 14.31 22.04 -16.68
N MET A 423 14.64 21.00 -17.45
CA MET A 423 15.40 21.15 -18.70
C MET A 423 14.58 21.81 -19.80
N PHE A 424 13.28 21.51 -19.88
CA PHE A 424 12.38 22.22 -20.79
C PHE A 424 12.35 23.73 -20.50
N TYR A 425 12.34 24.15 -19.24
CA TYR A 425 12.38 25.58 -18.88
C TYR A 425 13.68 26.25 -19.30
N HIS A 426 14.83 25.57 -19.19
CA HIS A 426 16.10 26.09 -19.73
C HIS A 426 16.02 26.26 -21.25
N ALA A 427 15.53 25.26 -21.99
CA ALA A 427 15.38 25.35 -23.44
C ALA A 427 14.43 26.49 -23.85
N ALA A 428 13.25 26.57 -23.21
CA ALA A 428 12.28 27.62 -23.46
C ALA A 428 12.81 29.03 -23.14
N ALA A 429 13.72 29.17 -22.17
CA ALA A 429 14.37 30.45 -21.86
C ALA A 429 15.50 30.82 -22.84
N LEU A 430 16.15 29.84 -23.46
CA LEU A 430 17.23 30.06 -24.42
C LEU A 430 16.72 30.52 -25.79
N VAL A 431 15.54 30.09 -26.23
CA VAL A 431 14.90 30.54 -27.49
C VAL A 431 14.76 32.07 -27.58
N PRO A 432 14.13 32.78 -26.62
CA PRO A 432 14.03 34.24 -26.67
C PRO A 432 15.40 34.90 -26.55
N ALA A 433 16.34 34.34 -25.78
CA ALA A 433 17.71 34.85 -25.72
C ALA A 433 18.41 34.77 -27.08
N GLN A 434 18.18 33.69 -27.84
CA GLN A 434 18.68 33.51 -29.18
C GLN A 434 18.02 34.49 -30.18
N ALA A 435 16.71 34.70 -30.08
CA ALA A 435 15.99 35.69 -30.88
C ALA A 435 16.52 37.12 -30.64
N LEU A 436 16.78 37.49 -29.38
CA LEU A 436 17.37 38.79 -29.01
C LEU A 436 18.81 38.93 -29.50
N ALA A 437 19.63 37.87 -29.39
CA ALA A 437 21.00 37.88 -29.90
C ALA A 437 21.04 38.02 -31.43
N TRP A 438 20.12 37.36 -32.13
CA TRP A 438 19.94 37.54 -33.58
C TRP A 438 19.50 38.96 -33.92
N LEU A 439 18.50 39.51 -33.22
CA LEU A 439 18.00 40.87 -33.43
C LEU A 439 19.08 41.93 -33.21
N ALA A 440 19.91 41.77 -32.17
CA ALA A 440 21.01 42.68 -31.88
C ALA A 440 22.05 42.73 -33.01
N ARG A 441 22.29 41.59 -33.67
CA ARG A 441 23.20 41.47 -34.82
C ARG A 441 22.57 41.96 -36.12
N ALA A 442 21.26 41.77 -36.30
CA ALA A 442 20.54 42.21 -37.50
C ALA A 442 20.26 43.73 -37.51
N THR A 443 20.13 44.36 -36.34
CA THR A 443 19.77 45.78 -36.21
C THR A 443 20.83 46.55 -35.41
N ASN A 444 20.65 46.68 -34.09
CA ASN A 444 21.59 47.25 -33.13
C ASN A 444 21.20 46.76 -31.72
N LEU A 445 22.15 46.77 -30.78
CA LEU A 445 21.98 46.35 -29.40
C LEU A 445 20.83 47.10 -28.69
N TYR A 446 20.67 48.39 -28.95
CA TYR A 446 19.61 49.21 -28.34
C TYR A 446 18.20 48.72 -28.68
N VAL A 447 17.98 48.26 -29.91
CA VAL A 447 16.69 47.70 -30.35
C VAL A 447 16.41 46.37 -29.64
N ALA A 448 17.43 45.51 -29.52
CA ALA A 448 17.30 44.25 -28.80
C ALA A 448 17.02 44.45 -27.30
N ILE A 449 17.68 45.43 -26.65
CA ILE A 449 17.39 45.78 -25.26
C ILE A 449 15.96 46.31 -25.10
N ALA A 450 15.49 47.17 -26.00
CA ALA A 450 14.14 47.70 -25.96
C ALA A 450 13.07 46.60 -26.14
N VAL A 451 13.27 45.68 -27.08
CA VAL A 451 12.39 44.51 -27.29
C VAL A 451 12.44 43.56 -26.10
N GLY A 452 13.63 43.30 -25.54
CA GLY A 452 13.78 42.49 -24.33
C GLY A 452 13.05 43.10 -23.13
N ALA A 453 13.20 44.41 -22.92
CA ALA A 453 12.50 45.13 -21.86
C ALA A 453 10.97 45.13 -22.06
N ALA A 454 10.50 45.24 -23.29
CA ALA A 454 9.07 45.12 -23.62
C ALA A 454 8.54 43.71 -23.36
N LEU A 455 9.28 42.66 -23.71
CA LEU A 455 8.90 41.26 -23.43
C LEU A 455 8.87 40.97 -21.93
N VAL A 456 9.84 41.48 -21.15
CA VAL A 456 9.83 41.37 -19.69
C VAL A 456 8.67 42.17 -19.09
N GLY A 457 8.41 43.38 -19.58
CA GLY A 457 7.27 44.19 -19.17
C GLY A 457 5.94 43.50 -19.45
N LEU A 458 5.78 42.89 -20.62
CA LEU A 458 4.61 42.08 -20.97
C LEU A 458 4.48 40.84 -20.09
N ALA A 459 5.58 40.14 -19.79
CA ALA A 459 5.56 38.98 -18.89
C ALA A 459 5.12 39.36 -17.47
N VAL A 460 5.57 40.52 -16.97
CA VAL A 460 5.17 41.08 -15.67
C VAL A 460 3.72 41.53 -15.67
N LEU A 461 3.26 42.18 -16.75
CA LEU A 461 1.87 42.64 -16.91
C LEU A 461 0.87 41.49 -17.13
N ALA A 462 1.30 40.42 -17.81
CA ALA A 462 0.51 39.21 -18.05
C ALA A 462 0.38 38.31 -16.82
N GLY A 463 0.95 38.69 -15.66
CA GLY A 463 0.69 38.00 -14.40
C GLY A 463 1.32 36.61 -14.29
N LEU A 464 2.46 36.34 -14.95
CA LEU A 464 3.31 35.20 -14.58
C LEU A 464 3.65 35.33 -13.08
N PRO A 465 3.51 34.26 -12.28
CA PRO A 465 3.18 34.34 -10.86
C PRO A 465 4.30 34.99 -10.04
N CYS A 466 4.24 36.31 -9.94
CA CYS A 466 5.12 37.14 -9.11
C CYS A 466 4.64 37.17 -7.64
N GLY A 467 3.86 36.15 -7.21
CA GLY A 467 3.37 36.02 -5.84
C GLY A 467 4.49 35.85 -4.81
N GLN A 468 5.56 35.15 -5.18
CA GLN A 468 6.69 34.91 -4.26
C GLN A 468 7.70 36.08 -4.22
N LEU A 469 7.76 36.93 -5.24
CA LEU A 469 8.66 38.09 -5.25
C LEU A 469 8.06 39.27 -4.46
N ARG A 470 6.73 39.41 -4.46
CA ARG A 470 6.01 40.48 -3.77
C ARG A 470 6.17 40.39 -2.24
N GLU A 471 6.20 39.18 -1.67
CA GLU A 471 6.45 38.98 -0.23
C GLU A 471 7.90 39.28 0.17
N ARG A 472 8.89 38.92 -0.67
CA ARG A 472 10.31 39.14 -0.37
C ARG A 472 10.74 40.61 -0.50
N ILE A 473 10.11 41.37 -1.39
CA ILE A 473 10.38 42.81 -1.55
C ILE A 473 9.67 43.62 -0.46
N ALA A 474 8.45 43.24 -0.04
CA ALA A 474 7.72 43.90 1.04
C ALA A 474 8.41 43.77 2.42
N LEU A 475 9.18 42.69 2.64
CA LEU A 475 9.93 42.50 3.89
C LEU A 475 11.22 43.34 3.98
N ARG A 476 11.78 43.78 2.85
CA ARG A 476 13.10 44.45 2.77
C ARG A 476 13.07 45.97 2.57
N LEU A 477 11.92 46.57 2.25
CA LEU A 477 11.79 48.02 2.08
C LEU A 477 11.08 48.68 3.28
N PRO A 478 11.76 49.54 4.06
CA PRO A 478 11.17 50.22 5.23
C PRO A 478 9.94 51.10 4.88
N ALA A 479 9.89 51.65 3.66
CA ALA A 479 8.85 52.58 3.24
C ALA A 479 7.43 51.97 3.18
N LEU A 480 7.30 50.66 2.98
CA LEU A 480 6.00 49.98 2.90
C LEU A 480 5.43 49.57 4.27
N ARG A 481 6.25 49.59 5.35
CA ARG A 481 5.76 49.34 6.73
C ARG A 481 4.89 50.48 7.26
N TRP A 482 5.12 51.70 6.76
CA TRP A 482 4.37 52.89 7.19
C TRP A 482 2.94 52.91 6.62
N LEU A 483 2.75 52.45 5.37
CA LEU A 483 1.42 52.33 4.75
C LEU A 483 0.57 51.22 5.37
N ARG A 484 1.18 50.15 5.89
CA ARG A 484 0.44 49.05 6.55
C ARG A 484 -0.10 49.42 7.93
N ARG A 485 0.58 50.32 8.68
CA ARG A 485 0.09 50.81 9.99
C ARG A 485 -1.10 51.75 9.84
N ARG A 486 -1.13 52.61 8.81
CA ARG A 486 -2.31 53.48 8.56
C ARG A 486 -3.57 52.73 8.12
N ALA A 487 -3.43 51.58 7.46
CA ALA A 487 -4.58 50.77 7.07
C ALA A 487 -5.18 49.96 8.24
N THR A 488 -4.36 49.59 9.23
CA THR A 488 -4.82 48.82 10.41
C THR A 488 -5.47 49.71 11.47
N ASP A 489 -5.09 50.99 11.57
CA ASP A 489 -5.76 51.97 12.46
C ASP A 489 -7.11 52.46 11.91
N ALA A 490 -7.38 52.31 10.61
CA ALA A 490 -8.66 52.68 10.00
C ALA A 490 -9.76 51.60 10.17
N ASP A 491 -9.39 50.32 10.24
CA ASP A 491 -10.35 49.21 10.40
C ASP A 491 -10.80 48.99 11.85
N MET A 492 -10.03 49.43 12.86
CA MET A 492 -10.43 49.26 14.28
C MET A 492 -11.54 50.20 14.76
N HIS A 493 -11.92 51.22 13.99
CA HIS A 493 -13.02 52.12 14.35
C HIS A 493 -14.36 51.80 13.67
N GLY A 494 -14.41 50.77 12.81
CA GLY A 494 -15.59 50.46 11.99
C GLY A 494 -16.52 49.35 12.49
N ASP A 495 -16.10 48.50 13.45
CA ASP A 495 -16.74 47.17 13.62
C ASP A 495 -17.33 46.89 15.02
N VAL A 496 -17.84 47.93 15.71
CA VAL A 496 -18.49 47.78 17.04
C VAL A 496 -20.01 48.04 17.02
N CYS A 497 -20.65 48.22 15.85
CA CYS A 497 -22.05 48.68 15.83
C CYS A 497 -23.14 47.71 15.34
N ASP A 498 -22.85 46.46 14.96
CA ASP A 498 -23.92 45.53 14.55
C ASP A 498 -23.75 44.12 15.16
N ARG A 499 -24.39 43.92 16.32
CA ARG A 499 -25.01 42.66 16.80
C ARG A 499 -25.58 42.85 18.22
N VAL A 500 -26.86 43.21 18.29
CA VAL A 500 -27.79 42.88 19.38
C VAL A 500 -28.92 42.05 18.78
#